data_AF-A0A7C1VWE4-F1
#
_entry.id   AF-A0A7C1VWE4-F1
#
_cell.length_a   1.000
_cell.length_b   1.000
_cell.length_c   1.000
_cell.angle_alpha   90.00
_cell.angle_beta   90.00
_cell.angle_gamma   90.00
#
_symmetry.space_group_name_H-M   'P 1'
#
loop_
_entity.id
_entity.type
_entity.pdbx_description
1 polymer ?
#
loop_
_entity_poly.entity_id
_entity_poly.type
_entity_poly.pdbx_seq_one_letter_code
_entity_poly.pdbx_strand_id
1 'polypeptide(L)'
;MNHTNTSFDSLKEYPVWDRTTRWFHWINVLAVIGLIGVGLVIFNAKTLGISIEAKIFLKTIHVYIGYVFCLNLAWRIIWAFIGNKYARLKAILPGGKGFLTALRE
;
A
#
# COMPACT_ATOMS: atom_id res chain seq x y z
N MET A 1 -51.48 15.97 2.29
CA MET A 1 -50.17 16.65 2.28
C MET A 1 -49.12 15.57 2.08
N ASN A 2 -48.34 15.64 1.00
CA ASN A 2 -47.38 14.62 0.59
C ASN A 2 -45.95 14.98 1.07
N HIS A 3 -45.08 13.95 1.07
CA HIS A 3 -43.60 13.96 1.02
C HIS A 3 -42.88 14.04 2.38
N THR A 4 -41.87 13.21 2.75
CA THR A 4 -41.09 12.16 2.09
C THR A 4 -40.53 11.21 3.17
N ASN A 5 -40.79 9.90 3.08
CA ASN A 5 -40.03 8.91 3.85
C ASN A 5 -38.66 8.76 3.18
N THR A 6 -37.63 9.40 3.72
CA THR A 6 -36.24 9.09 3.36
C THR A 6 -35.95 7.68 3.88
N SER A 7 -36.14 6.67 3.04
CA SER A 7 -35.57 5.35 3.24
C SER A 7 -34.05 5.55 3.24
N PHE A 8 -33.46 5.63 4.43
CA PHE A 8 -32.03 5.44 4.58
C PHE A 8 -31.76 4.00 4.15
N ASP A 9 -31.43 3.83 2.87
CA ASP A 9 -30.90 2.59 2.33
C ASP A 9 -29.81 2.13 3.30
N SER A 10 -30.04 1.01 3.96
CA SER A 10 -29.11 0.45 4.93
C SER A 10 -27.84 0.06 4.18
N LEU A 11 -26.85 0.95 4.19
CA LEU A 11 -25.58 0.72 3.52
C LEU A 11 -24.93 -0.52 4.15
N LYS A 12 -24.99 -1.64 3.41
CA LYS A 12 -24.45 -2.92 3.85
C LYS A 12 -22.96 -2.97 3.52
N GLU A 13 -22.13 -2.61 4.49
CA GLU A 13 -20.67 -2.72 4.35
C GLU A 13 -20.23 -4.18 4.35
N TYR A 14 -19.56 -4.59 3.28
CA TYR A 14 -18.89 -5.88 3.20
C TYR A 14 -17.38 -5.70 3.40
N PRO A 15 -16.74 -6.40 4.34
CA PRO A 15 -15.30 -6.31 4.54
C PRO A 15 -14.57 -6.98 3.37
N VAL A 16 -14.17 -6.19 2.37
CA VAL A 16 -13.44 -6.66 1.18
C VAL A 16 -11.96 -6.92 1.47
N TRP A 17 -11.38 -6.19 2.45
CA TRP A 17 -9.97 -6.32 2.80
C TRP A 17 -9.73 -6.72 4.25
N ASP A 18 -8.97 -7.80 4.42
CA ASP A 18 -8.48 -8.28 5.71
C ASP A 18 -7.64 -7.22 6.42
N ARG A 19 -7.76 -7.18 7.75
CA ARG A 19 -7.04 -6.24 8.61
C ARG A 19 -5.52 -6.32 8.38
N THR A 20 -4.98 -7.53 8.21
CA THR A 20 -3.57 -7.80 7.92
C THR A 20 -3.11 -7.09 6.65
N THR A 21 -3.85 -7.19 5.55
CA THR A 21 -3.49 -6.57 4.27
C THR A 21 -3.39 -5.06 4.38
N ARG A 22 -4.26 -4.41 5.19
CA ARG A 22 -4.23 -2.96 5.40
C ARG A 22 -2.98 -2.52 6.16
N TRP A 23 -2.67 -3.20 7.27
CA TRP A 23 -1.48 -2.87 8.08
C TRP A 23 -0.18 -3.02 7.27
N PHE A 24 0.02 -4.16 6.59
CA PHE A 24 1.19 -4.36 5.74
C PHE A 24 1.24 -3.45 4.50
N HIS A 25 0.10 -2.90 4.06
CA HIS A 25 0.09 -1.85 3.03
C HIS A 25 0.63 -0.54 3.56
N TRP A 26 0.08 -0.05 4.67
CA TRP A 26 0.49 1.23 5.25
C TRP A 26 1.93 1.20 5.75
N ILE A 27 2.40 0.07 6.29
CA ILE A 27 3.82 -0.09 6.63
C ILE A 27 4.71 0.03 5.39
N ASN A 28 4.32 -0.56 4.25
CA ASN A 28 5.06 -0.38 3.01
C ASN A 28 5.06 1.07 2.52
N VAL A 29 3.91 1.75 2.58
CA VAL A 29 3.80 3.17 2.20
C VAL A 29 4.71 4.03 3.07
N LEU A 30 4.69 3.83 4.39
CA LEU A 30 5.56 4.54 5.33
C LEU A 30 7.05 4.25 5.06
N ALA A 31 7.40 3.00 4.76
CA ALA A 31 8.77 2.62 4.43
C ALA A 31 9.24 3.27 3.12
N VAL A 32 8.39 3.35 2.09
CA VAL A 32 8.70 4.05 0.83
C VAL A 32 8.91 5.54 1.08
N ILE A 33 8.03 6.20 1.85
CA ILE A 33 8.18 7.61 2.19
C ILE A 33 9.50 7.84 2.95
N GLY A 34 9.83 6.97 3.91
CA GLY A 34 11.09 7.02 4.64
C GLY A 34 12.31 6.85 3.73
N LEU A 35 12.29 5.88 2.81
CA LEU A 35 13.35 5.67 1.82
C LEU A 35 13.54 6.89 0.92
N ILE A 36 12.45 7.47 0.41
CA ILE A 36 12.50 8.69 -0.40
C ILE A 36 13.09 9.85 0.42
N GLY A 37 12.60 10.07 1.64
CA GLY A 37 13.09 11.13 2.51
C GLY A 37 14.59 11.03 2.79
N VAL A 38 15.05 9.87 3.27
CA VAL A 38 16.49 9.65 3.54
C VAL A 38 17.29 9.68 2.24
N GLY A 39 16.76 9.15 1.14
CA GLY A 39 17.40 9.18 -0.18
C GLY A 39 17.61 10.61 -0.70
N LEU A 40 16.61 11.49 -0.53
CA LEU A 40 16.71 12.90 -0.89
C LEU A 40 17.73 13.65 -0.03
N VAL A 41 17.83 13.33 1.26
CA VAL A 41 18.84 13.93 2.14
C VAL A 41 20.24 13.47 1.73
N ILE A 42 20.42 12.18 1.39
CA ILE A 42 21.71 11.67 0.88
C ILE A 42 22.08 12.33 -0.46
N PHE A 43 21.10 12.52 -1.35
CA PHE A 43 21.29 13.16 -2.64
C PHE A 43 21.71 14.62 -2.50
N ASN A 44 21.06 15.37 -1.60
CA ASN A 44 21.36 16.77 -1.32
C ASN A 44 22.42 16.99 -0.23
N ALA A 45 23.10 15.94 0.23
CA ALA A 45 24.03 16.00 1.36
C ALA A 45 25.16 17.03 1.16
N LYS A 46 25.59 17.23 -0.10
CA LYS A 46 26.63 18.23 -0.44
C LYS A 46 26.11 19.66 -0.25
N THR A 47 24.86 19.93 -0.65
CA THR A 47 24.21 21.24 -0.52
C THR A 47 23.86 21.57 0.94
N LEU A 48 23.55 20.54 1.73
CA LEU A 48 23.20 20.68 3.15
C LEU A 48 24.42 20.74 4.09
N GLY A 49 25.65 20.66 3.56
CA GLY A 49 26.87 20.71 4.37
C GLY A 49 27.04 19.53 5.33
N ILE A 50 26.45 18.37 5.01
CA ILE A 50 26.50 17.19 5.88
C ILE A 50 27.92 16.61 5.90
N SER A 51 28.44 16.30 7.08
CA SER A 51 29.75 15.69 7.25
C SER A 51 29.83 14.30 6.58
N ILE A 52 31.04 13.87 6.24
CA ILE A 52 31.25 12.57 5.59
C ILE A 52 30.76 11.42 6.48
N GLU A 53 30.98 11.50 7.80
CA GLU A 53 30.52 10.51 8.78
C GLU A 53 28.99 10.42 8.82
N ALA A 54 28.30 11.56 8.88
CA ALA A 54 26.84 11.60 8.87
C ALA A 54 26.27 11.05 7.55
N LYS A 55 26.93 11.31 6.41
CA LYS A 55 26.54 10.74 5.11
C LYS A 55 26.66 9.21 5.08
N ILE A 56 27.72 8.66 5.69
CA ILE A 56 27.89 7.20 5.82
C ILE A 56 26.78 6.62 6.70
N PHE A 57 26.52 7.24 7.85
CA PHE A 57 25.45 6.82 8.76
C PHE A 57 24.07 6.84 8.10
N LEU A 58 23.74 7.90 7.35
CA LEU A 58 22.47 8.01 6.61
C LEU A 58 22.31 6.89 5.56
N LYS A 59 23.39 6.58 4.82
CA LYS A 59 23.37 5.46 3.86
C LYS A 59 23.12 4.14 4.55
N THR A 60 23.77 3.90 5.68
CA THR A 60 23.57 2.68 6.49
C THR A 60 22.11 2.55 6.93
N ILE A 61 21.51 3.60 7.49
CA ILE A 61 20.09 3.62 7.87
C ILE A 61 19.19 3.40 6.63
N HIS A 62 19.47 4.07 5.53
CA HIS A 62 18.69 3.91 4.29
C HIS A 62 18.67 2.45 3.81
N VAL A 63 19.83 1.77 3.85
CA VAL A 63 19.92 0.34 3.48
C VAL A 63 19.14 -0.53 4.46
N TYR A 64 19.22 -0.28 5.78
CA TYR A 64 18.43 -1.04 6.76
C TYR A 64 16.93 -0.86 6.59
N ILE A 65 16.45 0.38 6.36
CA ILE A 65 15.05 0.64 6.03
C ILE A 65 14.68 -0.11 4.74
N GLY A 66 15.59 -0.14 3.76
CA GLY A 66 15.44 -0.90 2.51
C GLY A 66 15.25 -2.39 2.75
N TYR A 67 16.01 -3.01 3.65
CA TYR A 67 15.82 -4.42 4.01
C TYR A 67 14.47 -4.68 4.67
N VAL A 68 14.05 -3.81 5.60
CA VAL A 68 12.72 -3.92 6.24
C VAL A 68 11.61 -3.76 5.20
N PHE A 69 11.76 -2.83 4.26
CA PHE A 69 10.85 -2.63 3.14
C PHE A 69 10.78 -3.88 2.25
N CYS A 70 11.93 -4.42 1.82
CA CYS A 70 11.97 -5.61 0.98
C CYS A 70 11.31 -6.82 1.66
N LEU A 71 11.55 -7.04 2.96
CA LEU A 71 10.91 -8.13 3.71
C LEU A 71 9.39 -7.92 3.82
N ASN A 72 8.94 -6.70 4.13
CA ASN A 72 7.52 -6.36 4.19
C ASN A 72 6.83 -6.49 2.82
N LEU A 73 7.52 -6.10 1.75
CA LEU A 73 7.03 -6.22 0.39
C LEU A 73 6.98 -7.69 -0.05
N ALA A 74 8.00 -8.48 0.24
CA ALA A 74 8.02 -9.92 -0.03
C ALA A 74 6.87 -10.63 0.70
N TRP A 75 6.68 -10.34 1.99
CA TRP A 75 5.54 -10.84 2.75
C TRP A 75 4.21 -10.43 2.11
N ARG A 76 4.09 -9.17 1.68
CA ARG A 76 2.89 -8.67 0.99
C ARG A 76 2.63 -9.40 -0.32
N ILE A 77 3.67 -9.67 -1.11
CA ILE A 77 3.56 -10.41 -2.37
C ILE A 77 3.11 -11.85 -2.08
N ILE A 78 3.72 -12.54 -1.12
CA ILE A 78 3.32 -13.89 -0.70
C ILE A 78 1.85 -13.90 -0.24
N TRP A 79 1.44 -12.92 0.57
CA TRP A 79 0.07 -12.78 1.03
C TRP A 79 -0.91 -12.43 -0.10
N ALA A 80 -0.46 -11.81 -1.18
CA ALA A 80 -1.27 -11.60 -2.38
C ALA A 80 -1.50 -12.89 -3.19
N PHE A 81 -0.69 -13.94 -3.00
CA PHE A 81 -0.89 -15.26 -3.62
C PHE A 81 -1.73 -16.20 -2.74
N ILE A 82 -1.43 -16.24 -1.43
CA ILE A 82 -2.02 -17.16 -0.44
C ILE A 82 -3.28 -16.59 0.22
N GLY A 83 -3.39 -15.26 0.33
CA GLY A 83 -4.49 -14.56 1.00
C GLY A 83 -5.82 -14.55 0.23
N ASN A 84 -6.85 -14.05 0.93
CA ASN A 84 -8.28 -14.05 0.59
C ASN A 84 -8.61 -13.72 -0.89
N LYS A 85 -9.75 -14.22 -1.38
CA LYS A 85 -10.24 -14.11 -2.77
C LYS A 85 -10.25 -12.68 -3.34
N TYR A 86 -10.34 -11.67 -2.47
CA TYR A 86 -10.31 -10.23 -2.77
C TYR A 86 -8.97 -9.52 -2.49
N ALA A 87 -8.02 -10.20 -1.84
CA ALA A 87 -6.65 -9.72 -1.62
C ALA A 87 -5.68 -10.13 -2.75
N ARG A 88 -6.14 -11.02 -3.64
CA ARG A 88 -5.41 -11.45 -4.84
C ARG A 88 -5.35 -10.31 -5.87
N LEU A 89 -4.21 -10.18 -6.55
CA LEU A 89 -4.02 -9.32 -7.74
C LEU A 89 -5.13 -9.48 -8.81
N LYS A 90 -5.83 -10.63 -8.81
CA LYS A 90 -7.00 -10.89 -9.66
C LYS A 90 -8.25 -10.05 -9.36
N ALA A 91 -8.36 -9.43 -8.19
CA ALA A 91 -9.46 -8.52 -7.85
C ALA A 91 -9.15 -7.05 -8.22
N ILE A 92 -7.88 -6.71 -8.44
CA ILE A 92 -7.42 -5.38 -8.90
C ILE A 92 -7.48 -5.27 -10.43
N LEU A 93 -7.41 -6.40 -11.14
CA LEU A 93 -7.70 -6.42 -12.57
C LEU A 93 -9.23 -6.35 -12.79
N PRO A 94 -9.75 -5.37 -13.56
CA PRO A 94 -11.15 -5.27 -13.95
C PRO A 94 -11.52 -6.34 -15.00
N GLY A 95 -11.11 -7.59 -14.75
CA GLY A 95 -11.34 -8.76 -15.61
C GLY A 95 -12.06 -9.89 -14.86
N GLY A 96 -12.80 -9.56 -13.79
CA GLY A 96 -13.65 -10.51 -13.09
C GLY A 96 -14.67 -11.12 -14.06
N LYS A 97 -14.83 -12.45 -14.01
CA LYS A 97 -15.60 -13.32 -14.92
C LYS A 97 -17.13 -13.06 -15.03
N GLY A 98 -17.58 -11.83 -14.83
CA GLY A 98 -18.96 -11.38 -15.01
C GLY A 98 -19.12 -10.11 -15.84
N PHE A 99 -18.04 -9.39 -16.18
CA PHE A 99 -18.14 -8.15 -16.96
C PHE A 99 -18.65 -8.40 -18.39
N LEU A 100 -18.23 -9.51 -19.02
CA LEU A 100 -18.70 -9.90 -20.35
C LEU A 100 -20.14 -10.42 -20.35
N THR A 101 -20.62 -10.96 -19.21
CA THR A 101 -22.01 -11.42 -19.08
C THR A 101 -22.95 -10.24 -18.85
N ALA A 102 -22.52 -9.22 -18.11
CA ALA A 102 -23.30 -7.99 -17.87
C ALA A 102 -23.41 -7.07 -19.10
N LEU A 103 -22.55 -7.25 -20.11
CA LEU A 103 -22.63 -6.53 -21.40
C LEU A 103 -23.48 -7.27 -22.46
N ARG A 104 -24.07 -8.41 -22.11
CA ARG A 104 -24.89 -9.23 -23.03
C ARG A 104 -26.40 -9.03 -22.82
N GLU A 105 -26.81 -8.17 -21.90
CA GLU A 105 -28.18 -7.65 -21.78
C GLU A 105 -28.23 -6.23 -22.36
#